data_AF-A0A5B0DU28-F1
#
_entry.id   AF-A0A5B0DU28-F1
#
_cell.length_a   1.000
_cell.length_b   1.000
_cell.length_c   1.000
_cell.angle_alpha   90.00
_cell.angle_beta   90.00
_cell.angle_gamma   90.00
#
_symmetry.space_group_name_H-M   'P 1'
#
loop_
_entity.id
_entity.type
_entity.pdbx_description
1 polymer ?
#
loop_
_entity_poly.entity_id
_entity_poly.type
_entity_poly.pdbx_seq_one_letter_code
_entity_poly.pdbx_strand_id
1 'polypeptide(L)'
;MFGKQSALSILAGTAFSVLLSGTPAAAQSSFSCPAEDVAPAQQTVIQSILTSGEAFDNPGLLVEAVTRLHSEGVSPLLTVNGLVAAYCPVIADDASLADSDKTQLVARFAGRVTHIAYGLESADGIILNVTFDPATMDSVTQKAREAGVSPEDWVRDIVEIALN
;
A
#
# COMPACT_ATOMS: atom_id res chain seq x y z
N MET A 1 -59.03 -34.32 -26.25
CA MET A 1 -59.94 -33.54 -27.11
C MET A 1 -59.11 -32.44 -27.77
N PHE A 2 -58.95 -32.53 -29.08
CA PHE A 2 -58.20 -31.58 -29.91
C PHE A 2 -59.02 -30.31 -30.14
N GLY A 3 -58.43 -29.14 -29.87
CA GLY A 3 -59.10 -27.85 -29.99
C GLY A 3 -58.27 -26.84 -30.77
N LYS A 4 -58.31 -26.98 -32.11
CA LYS A 4 -58.24 -25.95 -33.16
C LYS A 4 -57.19 -24.83 -33.08
N GLN A 5 -56.24 -24.96 -34.02
CA GLN A 5 -55.35 -23.93 -34.54
C GLN A 5 -56.13 -23.00 -35.47
N SER A 6 -55.99 -21.68 -35.31
CA SER A 6 -56.32 -20.68 -36.32
C SER A 6 -55.05 -19.91 -36.65
N ALA A 7 -54.57 -20.11 -37.87
CA ALA A 7 -53.49 -19.36 -38.50
C ALA A 7 -54.08 -18.21 -39.34
N LEU A 8 -53.46 -17.02 -39.27
CA LEU A 8 -53.33 -16.02 -40.34
C LEU A 8 -52.53 -14.86 -39.73
N SER A 9 -51.20 -14.82 -39.90
CA SER A 9 -50.50 -14.10 -40.99
C SER A 9 -50.68 -12.59 -40.88
N ILE A 10 -49.61 -11.82 -40.59
CA ILE A 10 -49.06 -10.71 -41.43
C ILE A 10 -47.60 -10.45 -41.00
N LEU A 11 -46.72 -10.42 -42.00
CA LEU A 11 -45.32 -9.99 -41.96
C LEU A 11 -45.21 -8.47 -41.75
N ALA A 12 -44.37 -8.02 -40.83
CA ALA A 12 -43.70 -6.71 -40.93
C ALA A 12 -42.39 -6.77 -40.15
N GLY A 13 -41.28 -6.78 -40.89
CA GLY A 13 -39.95 -6.73 -40.31
C GLY A 13 -39.61 -5.36 -39.76
N THR A 14 -38.82 -5.37 -38.69
CA THR A 14 -37.72 -4.43 -38.44
C THR A 14 -36.84 -5.07 -37.38
N ALA A 15 -35.65 -5.49 -37.80
CA ALA A 15 -34.56 -5.79 -36.89
C ALA A 15 -34.19 -4.51 -36.13
N PHE A 16 -34.13 -4.58 -34.81
CA PHE A 16 -33.42 -3.59 -34.00
C PHE A 16 -32.62 -4.34 -32.93
N SER A 17 -31.51 -4.92 -33.38
CA SER A 17 -30.44 -5.39 -32.50
C SER A 17 -29.76 -4.17 -31.91
N VAL A 18 -30.14 -3.77 -30.69
CA VAL A 18 -29.32 -2.83 -29.91
C VAL A 18 -28.35 -3.65 -29.08
N LEU A 19 -27.15 -3.81 -29.63
CA LEU A 19 -25.97 -4.14 -28.85
C LEU A 19 -25.73 -2.97 -27.88
N LEU A 20 -26.14 -3.12 -26.63
CA LEU A 20 -25.79 -2.20 -25.56
C LEU A 20 -24.35 -2.53 -25.12
N SER A 21 -23.38 -2.23 -25.99
CA SER A 21 -21.96 -2.22 -25.65
C SER A 21 -21.66 -0.98 -24.81
N GLY A 22 -22.20 -0.93 -23.59
CA GLY A 22 -21.81 0.05 -22.60
C GLY A 22 -20.44 -0.32 -22.05
N THR A 23 -19.37 0.03 -22.77
CA THR A 23 -18.05 0.14 -22.14
C THR A 23 -18.19 1.20 -21.05
N PRO A 24 -17.96 0.88 -19.76
CA PRO A 24 -17.88 1.93 -18.76
C PRO A 24 -16.75 2.86 -19.20
N ALA A 25 -17.12 4.10 -19.52
CA ALA A 25 -16.15 5.18 -19.61
C ALA A 25 -15.61 5.34 -18.19
N ALA A 26 -14.51 4.67 -17.89
CA ALA A 26 -13.69 5.02 -16.75
C ALA A 26 -13.30 6.47 -16.97
N ALA A 27 -13.95 7.38 -16.24
CA ALA A 27 -13.47 8.75 -16.14
C ALA A 27 -12.02 8.64 -15.68
N GLN A 28 -11.08 8.96 -16.58
CA GLN A 28 -9.69 9.15 -16.22
C GLN A 28 -9.61 10.46 -15.46
N SER A 29 -10.02 10.41 -14.19
CA SER A 29 -9.74 11.47 -13.23
C SER A 29 -8.24 11.56 -13.16
N SER A 30 -7.66 12.68 -13.61
CA SER A 30 -6.24 12.93 -13.48
C SER A 30 -5.81 12.74 -12.01
N PHE A 31 -4.68 12.08 -11.77
CA PHE A 31 -4.18 11.87 -10.42
C PHE A 31 -4.01 13.22 -9.70
N SER A 32 -4.52 13.32 -8.47
CA SER A 32 -4.45 14.53 -7.66
C SER A 32 -4.19 14.19 -6.20
N CYS A 33 -3.28 14.94 -5.59
CA CYS A 33 -3.05 14.89 -4.16
C CYS A 33 -4.05 15.78 -3.44
N PRO A 34 -4.76 15.28 -2.41
CA PRO A 34 -5.51 16.16 -1.54
C PRO A 34 -4.54 17.10 -0.82
N ALA A 35 -4.93 18.36 -0.68
CA ALA A 35 -4.20 19.28 0.17
C ALA A 35 -4.52 18.92 1.63
N GLU A 36 -3.54 18.36 2.33
CA GLU A 36 -3.61 18.15 3.77
C GLU A 36 -2.63 19.11 4.45
N ASP A 37 -3.13 19.83 5.45
CA ASP A 37 -2.29 20.71 6.28
C ASP A 37 -1.46 19.85 7.23
N VAL A 38 -0.18 19.68 6.90
CA VAL A 38 0.80 19.06 7.80
C VAL A 38 1.28 20.12 8.79
N ALA A 39 1.23 19.81 10.09
CA ALA A 39 1.71 20.74 11.11
C ALA A 39 3.20 21.08 10.88
N PRO A 40 3.64 22.35 11.06
CA PRO A 40 5.03 22.75 10.76
C PRO A 40 6.11 21.93 11.49
N ALA A 41 5.83 21.51 12.72
CA ALA A 41 6.74 20.65 13.48
C ALA A 41 6.91 19.28 12.82
N GLN A 42 5.81 18.65 12.39
CA GLN A 42 5.82 17.40 11.66
C GLN A 42 6.53 17.54 10.31
N GLN A 43 6.26 18.62 9.59
CA GLN A 43 6.92 18.93 8.31
C GLN A 43 8.45 19.02 8.49
N THR A 44 8.92 19.65 9.58
CA THR A 44 10.34 19.80 9.89
C THR A 44 11.01 18.44 10.12
N VAL A 45 10.37 17.56 10.89
CA VAL A 45 10.88 16.19 11.12
C VAL A 45 10.96 15.43 9.82
N ILE A 46 9.87 15.40 9.05
CA ILE A 46 9.77 14.70 7.77
C ILE A 46 10.87 15.18 6.83
N GLN A 47 11.05 16.49 6.65
CA GLN A 47 12.08 17.05 5.77
C GLN A 47 13.52 16.82 6.26
N SER A 48 13.72 16.65 7.57
CA SER A 48 15.06 16.38 8.12
C SER A 48 15.53 14.94 7.87
N ILE A 49 14.61 14.00 7.67
CA ILE A 49 14.91 12.57 7.51
C ILE A 49 14.64 12.13 6.06
N LEU A 50 13.48 12.50 5.51
CA LEU A 50 13.02 12.15 4.17
C LEU A 50 13.32 13.30 3.21
N THR A 51 14.60 13.45 2.90
CA THR A 51 15.16 14.61 2.16
C THR A 51 14.95 14.56 0.65
N SER A 52 14.56 13.40 0.10
CA SER A 52 14.34 13.18 -1.33
C SER A 52 13.18 12.21 -1.55
N GLY A 53 12.71 12.11 -2.80
CA GLY A 53 11.70 11.12 -3.16
C GLY A 53 12.12 9.68 -2.86
N GLU A 54 13.38 9.34 -3.14
CA GLU A 54 13.96 8.01 -2.86
C GLU A 54 14.01 7.69 -1.36
N ALA A 55 14.10 8.71 -0.50
CA ALA A 55 14.10 8.51 0.95
C ALA A 55 12.76 7.91 1.44
N PHE A 56 11.64 8.21 0.76
CA PHE A 56 10.34 7.61 1.06
C PHE A 56 10.23 6.13 0.70
N ASP A 57 11.14 5.61 -0.11
CA ASP A 57 11.23 4.18 -0.41
C ASP A 57 12.22 3.44 0.49
N ASN A 58 12.99 4.16 1.30
CA ASN A 58 13.91 3.57 2.27
C ASN A 58 13.16 3.17 3.56
N PRO A 59 13.04 1.87 3.86
CA PRO A 59 12.29 1.41 5.02
C PRO A 59 12.91 1.84 6.35
N GLY A 60 14.24 1.96 6.43
CA GLY A 60 14.93 2.42 7.63
C GLY A 60 14.63 3.88 7.94
N LEU A 61 14.67 4.75 6.93
CA LEU A 61 14.34 6.17 7.08
C LEU A 61 12.86 6.38 7.41
N LEU A 62 11.95 5.55 6.87
CA LEU A 62 10.53 5.59 7.25
C LEU A 62 10.32 5.22 8.72
N VAL A 63 10.97 4.16 9.19
CA VAL A 63 10.89 3.76 10.61
C VAL A 63 11.47 4.86 11.50
N GLU A 64 12.59 5.47 11.12
CA GLU A 64 13.20 6.59 11.86
C GLU A 64 12.25 7.80 11.93
N ALA A 65 11.66 8.20 10.80
CA ALA A 65 10.72 9.31 10.75
C ALA A 65 9.48 9.06 11.62
N VAL A 66 8.88 7.87 11.51
CA VAL A 66 7.71 7.48 12.32
C VAL A 66 8.06 7.43 13.81
N THR A 67 9.21 6.86 14.16
CA THR A 67 9.69 6.78 15.56
C THR A 67 9.90 8.17 16.14
N ARG A 68 10.52 9.08 15.37
CA ARG A 68 10.76 10.45 15.82
C ARG A 68 9.47 11.23 16.00
N LEU A 69 8.55 11.16 15.04
CA LEU A 69 7.22 11.78 15.15
C LEU A 69 6.46 11.27 16.38
N HIS A 70 6.49 9.96 16.62
CA HIS A 70 5.89 9.37 17.83
C HIS A 70 6.55 9.89 19.10
N SER A 71 7.89 9.99 19.15
CA SER A 71 8.62 10.51 20.32
C SER A 71 8.32 11.98 20.61
N GLU A 72 7.93 12.75 19.59
CA GLU A 72 7.49 14.15 19.70
C GLU A 72 5.99 14.26 20.08
N GLY A 73 5.32 13.14 20.33
CA GLY A 73 3.92 13.09 20.76
C GLY A 73 2.90 13.19 19.64
N VAL A 74 3.31 13.04 18.38
CA VAL A 74 2.39 13.01 17.24
C VAL A 74 1.63 11.68 17.24
N SER A 75 0.30 11.74 17.18
CA SER A 75 -0.51 10.52 17.14
C SER A 75 -0.25 9.71 15.87
N PRO A 76 -0.48 8.39 15.86
CA PRO A 76 -0.28 7.58 14.66
C PRO A 76 -1.13 8.01 13.47
N LEU A 77 -2.38 8.44 13.70
CA LEU A 77 -3.22 9.00 12.64
C LEU A 77 -2.58 10.24 12.01
N LEU A 78 -2.11 11.19 12.82
CA LEU A 78 -1.45 12.40 12.29
C LEU A 78 -0.11 12.06 11.63
N THR A 79 0.62 11.08 12.14
CA THR A 79 1.86 10.58 11.56
C THR A 79 1.62 10.03 10.15
N VAL A 80 0.63 9.15 9.98
CA VAL A 80 0.24 8.58 8.69
C VAL A 80 -0.16 9.68 7.72
N ASN A 81 -1.08 10.57 8.13
CA ASN A 81 -1.57 11.63 7.25
C ASN A 81 -0.43 12.55 6.78
N GLY A 82 0.44 12.99 7.69
CA GLY A 82 1.53 13.89 7.28
C GLY A 82 2.59 13.21 6.41
N LEU A 83 2.88 11.92 6.61
CA LEU A 83 3.78 11.18 5.73
C LEU A 83 3.16 10.97 4.33
N VAL A 84 1.86 10.65 4.26
CA VAL A 84 1.14 10.52 2.98
C VAL A 84 1.06 11.87 2.25
N ALA A 85 0.75 12.94 2.97
CA ALA A 85 0.70 14.31 2.43
C ALA A 85 2.07 14.76 1.89
N ALA A 86 3.16 14.35 2.53
CA ALA A 86 4.52 14.63 2.06
C ALA A 86 4.95 13.77 0.85
N TYR A 87 4.51 12.50 0.80
CA TYR A 87 4.86 11.58 -0.29
C TYR A 87 4.04 11.79 -1.56
N CYS A 88 2.76 12.13 -1.43
CA CYS A 88 1.87 12.27 -2.58
C CYS A 88 2.41 13.22 -3.67
N PRO A 89 2.89 14.44 -3.37
CA PRO A 89 3.43 15.33 -4.41
C PRO A 89 4.66 14.76 -5.11
N VAL A 90 5.51 13.99 -4.41
CA VAL A 90 6.66 13.28 -5.03
C VAL A 90 6.20 12.38 -6.17
N ILE A 91 5.11 11.64 -5.95
CA ILE A 91 4.54 10.72 -6.95
C ILE A 91 3.70 11.46 -8.00
N ALA A 92 3.03 12.54 -7.61
CA ALA A 92 2.31 13.39 -8.55
C ALA A 92 3.25 13.98 -9.62
N ASP A 93 4.43 14.41 -9.20
CA ASP A 93 5.44 15.07 -10.04
C ASP A 93 6.21 14.09 -10.95
N ASP A 94 6.11 12.78 -10.71
CA ASP A 94 6.73 11.77 -11.57
C ASP A 94 5.97 11.63 -12.90
N ALA A 95 6.53 12.23 -13.95
CA ALA A 95 5.97 12.19 -15.30
C ALA A 95 6.13 10.84 -16.01
N SER A 96 6.92 9.91 -15.44
CA SER A 96 7.11 8.57 -16.01
C SER A 96 6.00 7.58 -15.66
N LEU A 97 5.17 7.91 -14.66
CA LEU A 97 4.12 7.05 -14.14
C LEU A 97 2.74 7.39 -14.72
N ALA A 98 1.96 6.35 -15.01
CA ALA A 98 0.53 6.51 -15.28
C ALA A 98 -0.23 6.81 -13.99
N ASP A 99 -1.36 7.50 -14.08
CA ASP A 99 -2.18 7.87 -12.91
C ASP A 99 -2.62 6.66 -12.08
N SER A 100 -2.90 5.52 -12.72
CA SER A 100 -3.20 4.26 -12.03
C SER A 100 -2.04 3.77 -11.15
N ASP A 101 -0.81 3.94 -11.63
CA ASP A 101 0.39 3.52 -10.93
C ASP A 101 0.67 4.47 -9.76
N LYS A 102 0.45 5.77 -9.95
CA LYS A 102 0.52 6.79 -8.89
C LYS A 102 -0.44 6.48 -7.75
N THR A 103 -1.70 6.19 -8.06
CA THR A 103 -2.70 5.76 -7.06
C THR A 103 -2.23 4.51 -6.31
N GLN A 104 -1.71 3.53 -7.02
CA GLN A 104 -1.28 2.28 -6.42
C GLN A 104 -0.05 2.46 -5.50
N LEU A 105 0.90 3.31 -5.88
CA LEU A 105 2.08 3.64 -5.08
C LEU A 105 1.70 4.37 -3.79
N VAL A 106 0.86 5.40 -3.87
CA VAL A 106 0.38 6.12 -2.68
C VAL A 106 -0.40 5.19 -1.74
N ALA A 107 -1.27 4.33 -2.28
CA ALA A 107 -2.02 3.38 -1.46
C ALA A 107 -1.10 2.36 -0.75
N ARG A 108 -0.09 1.84 -1.45
CA ARG A 108 0.92 0.95 -0.83
C ARG A 108 1.72 1.68 0.24
N PHE A 109 2.17 2.89 -0.05
CA PHE A 109 2.90 3.72 0.91
C PHE A 109 2.09 3.96 2.18
N ALA A 110 0.82 4.36 2.05
CA ALA A 110 -0.11 4.56 3.17
C ALA A 110 -0.24 3.30 4.03
N GLY A 111 -0.37 2.13 3.40
CA GLY A 111 -0.42 0.85 4.10
C GLY A 111 0.86 0.56 4.91
N ARG A 112 2.03 0.82 4.32
CA ARG A 112 3.32 0.66 5.02
C ARG A 112 3.43 1.57 6.24
N VAL A 113 3.22 2.87 6.07
CA VAL A 113 3.37 3.82 7.19
C VAL A 113 2.32 3.64 8.27
N THR A 114 1.11 3.16 7.90
CA THR A 114 0.08 2.77 8.87
C THR A 114 0.54 1.60 9.71
N HIS A 115 1.10 0.56 9.10
CA HIS A 115 1.63 -0.59 9.83
C HIS A 115 2.73 -0.19 10.81
N ILE A 116 3.66 0.68 10.38
CA ILE A 116 4.75 1.17 11.24
C ILE A 116 4.19 2.01 12.39
N ALA A 117 3.35 3.02 12.09
CA ALA A 117 2.87 3.98 13.08
C ALA A 117 2.01 3.33 14.18
N TYR A 118 1.14 2.40 13.81
CA TYR A 118 0.30 1.67 14.78
C TYR A 118 1.02 0.48 15.42
N GLY A 119 2.04 -0.08 14.76
CA GLY A 119 2.89 -1.12 15.35
C GLY A 119 3.72 -0.61 16.54
N LEU A 120 3.99 0.69 16.62
CA LEU A 120 4.66 1.31 17.78
C LEU A 120 3.73 1.49 18.99
N GLU A 121 2.41 1.55 18.79
CA GLU A 121 1.43 1.63 19.89
C GLU A 121 1.13 0.25 20.51
N SER A 122 1.32 -0.85 19.76
CA SER A 122 1.10 -2.19 20.29
C SER A 122 2.23 -2.59 21.25
N ALA A 123 1.94 -2.53 22.55
CA ALA A 123 2.88 -2.81 23.64
C ALA A 123 3.44 -4.25 23.71
N ASP A 124 3.04 -5.13 22.78
CA ASP A 124 3.39 -6.56 22.81
C ASP A 124 4.49 -6.96 21.81
N GLY A 125 4.93 -6.04 20.93
CA GLY A 125 6.08 -6.27 20.03
C GLY A 125 6.04 -5.48 18.72
N ILE A 126 7.21 -5.24 18.12
CA ILE A 126 7.35 -4.61 16.80
C ILE A 126 7.38 -5.72 15.73
N ILE A 127 6.44 -5.70 14.78
CA ILE A 127 6.45 -6.61 13.63
C ILE A 127 7.36 -6.01 12.55
N LEU A 128 8.50 -6.67 12.30
CA LEU A 128 9.40 -6.30 11.21
C LEU A 128 9.05 -7.11 9.95
N ASN A 129 8.33 -6.49 9.01
CA ASN A 129 7.97 -7.12 7.74
C ASN A 129 9.11 -6.98 6.70
N VAL A 130 10.08 -7.91 6.72
CA VAL A 130 11.18 -7.96 5.76
C VAL A 130 10.89 -8.99 4.67
N THR A 131 11.06 -8.60 3.41
CA THR A 131 11.02 -9.56 2.30
C THR A 131 12.39 -10.18 2.11
N PHE A 132 12.44 -11.51 2.19
CA PHE A 132 13.62 -12.29 1.81
C PHE A 132 13.38 -12.95 0.45
N ASP A 133 14.42 -13.10 -0.36
CA ASP A 133 14.33 -13.90 -1.58
C ASP A 133 14.19 -15.40 -1.22
N PRO A 134 13.68 -16.24 -2.15
CA PRO A 134 13.45 -17.65 -1.87
C PRO A 134 14.69 -18.42 -1.39
N ALA A 135 15.88 -18.14 -1.93
CA ALA A 135 17.10 -18.84 -1.55
C ALA A 135 17.56 -18.47 -0.12
N THR A 136 17.35 -17.21 0.27
CA THR A 136 17.56 -16.79 1.66
C THR A 136 16.57 -17.48 2.60
N MET A 137 15.29 -17.58 2.25
CA MET A 137 14.30 -18.29 3.07
C MET A 137 14.58 -19.79 3.21
N ASP A 138 15.07 -20.44 2.14
CA ASP A 138 15.51 -21.83 2.20
C ASP A 138 16.67 -22.00 3.19
N SER A 139 17.62 -21.07 3.18
CA SER A 139 18.77 -21.06 4.09
C SER A 139 18.34 -20.86 5.55
N VAL A 140 17.44 -19.92 5.81
CA VAL A 140 16.84 -19.70 7.15
C VAL A 140 16.17 -20.98 7.64
N THR A 141 15.32 -21.59 6.80
CA THR A 141 14.59 -22.81 7.14
C THR A 141 15.55 -23.97 7.42
N GLN A 142 16.61 -24.10 6.64
CA GLN A 142 17.62 -25.13 6.85
C GLN A 142 18.37 -24.94 8.19
N LYS A 143 18.78 -23.70 8.49
CA LYS A 143 19.49 -23.39 9.74
C LYS A 143 18.62 -23.57 10.98
N ALA A 144 17.36 -23.17 10.91
CA ALA A 144 16.39 -23.42 11.97
C ALA A 144 16.20 -24.92 12.23
N ARG A 145 16.10 -25.72 11.16
CA ARG A 145 16.05 -27.19 11.26
C ARG A 145 17.30 -27.78 11.91
N GLU A 146 18.49 -27.31 11.55
CA GLU A 146 19.76 -27.73 12.17
C GLU A 146 19.80 -27.40 13.67
N ALA A 147 19.21 -26.27 14.07
CA ALA A 147 19.11 -25.83 15.46
C ALA A 147 17.93 -26.45 16.23
N GLY A 148 17.02 -27.17 15.57
CA GLY A 148 15.85 -27.80 16.20
C GLY A 148 14.78 -26.81 16.65
N VAL A 149 14.72 -25.61 16.04
CA VAL A 149 13.76 -24.54 16.37
C VAL A 149 12.93 -24.14 15.14
N SER A 150 11.92 -23.29 15.32
CA SER A 150 11.18 -22.72 14.21
C SER A 150 12.04 -21.70 13.42
N PRO A 151 11.76 -21.46 12.13
CA PRO A 151 12.42 -20.38 11.37
C PRO A 151 12.34 -19.01 12.06
N GLU A 152 11.19 -18.70 12.68
CA GLU A 152 10.95 -17.44 13.37
C GLU A 152 11.79 -17.32 14.64
N ASP A 153 11.84 -18.39 15.44
CA ASP A 153 12.69 -18.44 16.65
C ASP A 153 14.16 -18.34 16.27
N TRP A 154 14.58 -19.03 15.21
CA TRP A 154 15.96 -18.96 14.73
C TRP A 154 16.35 -17.55 14.30
N VAL A 155 15.48 -16.85 13.55
CA VAL A 155 15.73 -15.45 13.15
C VAL A 155 15.80 -14.55 14.36
N ARG A 156 14.88 -14.70 15.34
CA ARG A 156 14.91 -13.93 16.59
C ARG A 156 16.25 -14.10 17.30
N ASP A 157 16.68 -15.34 17.52
CA ASP A 157 17.90 -15.65 18.26
C ASP A 157 19.14 -15.09 17.55
N ILE A 158 19.20 -15.17 16.22
CA ILE A 158 20.30 -14.60 15.43
C ILE A 158 20.32 -13.06 15.52
N VAL A 159 19.16 -12.41 15.50
CA VAL A 159 19.06 -10.96 15.68
C VAL A 159 19.53 -10.56 17.08
N GLU A 160 19.13 -11.28 18.13
CA GLU A 160 19.60 -11.04 19.51
C GLU A 160 21.12 -11.21 19.64
N ILE A 161 21.68 -12.24 18.99
CA ILE A 161 23.14 -12.47 18.96
C ILE A 161 23.86 -11.33 18.23
N ALA A 162 23.30 -10.80 17.15
CA ALA A 162 23.95 -9.74 16.37
C ALA A 162 23.95 -8.37 17.07
N LEU A 163 23.05 -8.16 18.04
CA LEU A 163 22.88 -6.90 18.76
C LEU A 163 23.60 -6.86 20.13
N ASN A 164 24.10 -7.99 20.62
CA ASN A 164 24.83 -8.13 21.87
C ASN A 164 26.33 -8.42 21.64
#